data_AF-A0A3P9P7J4-F1
#
_entry.id   AF-A0A3P9P7J4-F1
#
_cell.length_a   1.000
_cell.length_b   1.000
_cell.length_c   1.000
_cell.angle_alpha   90.00
_cell.angle_beta   90.00
_cell.angle_gamma   90.00
#
_symmetry.space_group_name_H-M   'P 1'
#
loop_
_entity.id
_entity.type
_entity.pdbx_description
1 polymer ?
#
loop_
_entity_poly.entity_id
_entity_poly.type
_entity_poly.pdbx_seq_one_letter_code
_entity_poly.pdbx_strand_id
1 'polypeptide(L)'
;MVALSLKIGVGNVVKTMQFEPSTMVYDACRIIRERVPEAQLGQPNDYGLFLSDEDPKKGIWLEAGKALDYYMLRNGDTLEYKKKQRPLKIRMLDGTVKTVMIDDSKIVSDMLMTICARIGQFFYNFMFLSEEPLSCLQ
;
A
#
# COMPACT_ATOMS: atom_id res chain seq x y z
N MET A 1 8.93 11.95 27.51
CA MET A 1 8.78 11.79 26.05
C MET A 1 7.47 11.07 25.82
N VAL A 2 6.53 11.62 25.04
CA VAL A 2 5.20 11.00 24.83
C VAL A 2 5.32 10.03 23.66
N ALA A 3 5.17 8.74 23.94
CA ALA A 3 5.20 7.70 22.91
C ALA A 3 3.80 7.46 22.33
N LEU A 4 3.73 7.19 21.03
CA LEU A 4 2.55 6.68 20.35
C LEU A 4 2.48 5.16 20.53
N SER A 5 1.41 4.67 21.15
CA SER A 5 1.12 3.25 21.26
C SER A 5 0.19 2.83 20.13
N LEU A 6 0.76 2.26 19.06
CA LEU A 6 0.04 1.88 17.84
C LEU A 6 -0.14 0.36 17.77
N LYS A 7 -1.27 -0.08 17.21
CA LYS A 7 -1.51 -1.50 16.90
C LYS A 7 -1.01 -1.78 15.48
N ILE A 8 -0.02 -2.63 15.34
CA ILE A 8 0.54 -3.02 14.05
C ILE A 8 -0.03 -4.38 13.63
N GLY A 9 -0.88 -4.38 12.61
CA GLY A 9 -1.38 -5.58 11.94
C GLY A 9 -0.38 -6.10 10.92
N VAL A 10 0.04 -7.36 11.04
CA VAL A 10 0.93 -8.06 10.10
C VAL A 10 0.25 -9.37 9.71
N GLY A 11 -0.40 -9.39 8.54
CA GLY A 11 -1.24 -10.51 8.14
C GLY A 11 -2.39 -10.72 9.15
N ASN A 12 -2.41 -11.88 9.81
CA ASN A 12 -3.43 -12.22 10.82
C ASN A 12 -3.02 -11.87 12.26
N VAL A 13 -1.82 -11.30 12.47
CA VAL A 13 -1.28 -10.99 13.78
C VAL A 13 -1.37 -9.49 14.04
N VAL A 14 -1.83 -9.08 15.22
CA VAL A 14 -1.79 -7.69 15.65
C VAL A 14 -0.86 -7.56 16.85
N LYS A 15 0.18 -6.73 16.75
CA LYS A 15 1.09 -6.41 17.86
C LYS A 15 1.01 -4.94 18.21
N THR A 16 0.81 -4.64 19.48
CA THR A 16 0.93 -3.27 19.99
C THR A 16 2.41 -2.90 20.11
N MET A 17 2.80 -1.77 19.53
CA MET A 17 4.16 -1.24 19.54
C MET A 17 4.17 0.24 19.92
N GLN A 18 5.25 0.66 20.56
CA GLN A 18 5.47 2.04 20.94
C GLN A 18 6.49 2.68 20.00
N PHE A 19 6.13 3.85 19.46
CA PHE A 19 6.96 4.67 18.58
C PHE A 19 7.02 6.10 19.10
N GLU A 20 8.08 6.83 18.77
CA GLU A 20 8.10 8.27 18.96
C GLU A 20 7.27 8.94 17.84
N PRO A 21 6.53 10.02 18.10
CA PRO A 21 5.77 10.74 17.06
C PRO A 21 6.64 11.18 15.87
N SER A 22 7.89 11.59 16.15
CA SER A 22 8.89 11.97 15.15
C SER A 22 9.55 10.81 14.42
N THR A 23 9.19 9.56 14.74
CA THR A 23 9.74 8.38 14.06
C THR A 23 9.37 8.45 12.58
N MET A 24 10.36 8.34 11.71
CA MET A 24 10.12 8.26 10.27
C MET A 24 9.44 6.93 9.93
N VAL A 25 8.54 6.93 8.96
CA VAL A 25 7.82 5.73 8.50
C VAL A 25 8.80 4.63 8.06
N TYR A 26 9.94 4.99 7.43
CA TYR A 26 10.97 4.00 7.07
C TYR A 26 11.58 3.32 8.32
N ASP A 27 11.86 4.09 9.38
CA ASP A 27 12.39 3.56 10.64
C ASP A 27 11.35 2.71 11.34
N ALA A 28 10.08 3.14 11.35
CA ALA A 28 8.97 2.36 11.89
C ALA A 28 8.85 1.00 11.19
N CYS A 29 8.92 0.95 9.85
CA CYS A 29 8.95 -0.29 9.08
C CYS A 29 10.14 -1.18 9.49
N ARG A 30 11.33 -0.63 9.70
CA ARG A 30 12.51 -1.39 10.14
C ARG A 30 12.27 -2.02 11.52
N ILE A 31 11.81 -1.23 12.47
CA ILE A 31 11.49 -1.69 13.85
C ILE A 31 10.45 -2.82 13.82
N ILE A 32 9.42 -2.71 12.98
CA ILE A 32 8.39 -3.74 12.84
C ILE A 32 9.00 -5.05 12.33
N ARG A 33 9.87 -5.01 11.30
CA ARG A 33 10.53 -6.20 10.77
C ARG A 33 11.49 -6.86 11.77
N GLU A 34 12.11 -6.07 12.64
CA GLU A 34 12.99 -6.59 13.69
C GLU A 34 12.18 -7.28 14.82
N ARG A 35 10.97 -6.78 15.12
CA ARG A 35 10.14 -7.25 16.25
C ARG A 35 9.04 -8.24 15.88
N VAL A 36 8.67 -8.32 14.60
CA VAL A 36 7.62 -9.21 14.09
C VAL A 36 8.22 -10.18 13.08
N PRO A 37 8.37 -11.48 13.41
CA PRO A 37 8.92 -12.45 12.48
C PRO A 37 8.07 -12.58 11.20
N GLU A 38 6.74 -12.42 11.30
CA GLU A 38 5.82 -12.43 10.17
C GLU A 38 6.07 -11.27 9.18
N ALA A 39 6.67 -10.16 9.64
CA ALA A 39 7.03 -9.02 8.80
C ALA A 39 8.35 -9.24 8.03
N GLN A 40 9.10 -10.32 8.32
CA GLN A 40 10.36 -10.64 7.63
C GLN A 40 10.17 -11.32 6.28
N LEU A 41 8.92 -11.64 5.91
CA LEU A 41 8.59 -12.22 4.61
C LEU A 41 8.86 -11.19 3.49
N GLY A 42 9.58 -11.61 2.44
CA GLY A 42 9.84 -10.80 1.24
C GLY A 42 10.82 -9.64 1.44
N GLN A 43 10.95 -8.77 0.43
CA GLN A 43 11.86 -7.62 0.48
C GLN A 43 11.21 -6.42 1.18
N PRO A 44 11.95 -5.62 1.98
CA PRO A 44 11.38 -4.48 2.71
C PRO A 44 10.72 -3.43 1.81
N ASN A 45 11.22 -3.25 0.59
CA ASN A 45 10.68 -2.28 -0.37
C ASN A 45 9.29 -2.66 -0.90
N ASP A 46 8.94 -3.95 -0.87
CA ASP A 46 7.63 -4.43 -1.32
C ASP A 46 6.52 -4.20 -0.29
N TYR A 47 6.88 -3.77 0.93
CA TYR A 47 5.97 -3.59 2.05
C TYR A 47 5.91 -2.12 2.46
N GLY A 48 4.81 -1.76 3.12
CA GLY A 48 4.61 -0.43 3.68
C GLY A 48 3.64 -0.46 4.83
N LEU A 49 3.48 0.71 5.46
CA LEU A 49 2.46 0.95 6.45
C LEU A 49 1.22 1.54 5.77
N PHE A 50 0.08 0.96 6.10
CA PHE A 50 -1.23 1.39 5.62
C PHE A 50 -2.11 1.73 6.82
N LEU A 51 -2.62 2.95 6.87
CA LEU A 51 -3.62 3.34 7.86
C LEU A 51 -4.99 2.91 7.32
N SER A 52 -5.56 1.87 7.93
CA SER A 52 -6.92 1.42 7.64
C SER A 52 -7.93 2.35 8.32
N ASP A 53 -8.96 2.74 7.58
CA ASP A 53 -10.12 3.50 8.07
C ASP A 53 -11.36 2.59 8.10
N GLU A 54 -12.45 3.01 8.76
CA GLU A 54 -13.73 2.29 8.70
C GLU A 54 -14.26 2.19 7.27
N ASP A 55 -13.98 3.21 6.44
CA ASP A 55 -14.24 3.15 5.00
C ASP A 55 -13.00 2.59 4.27
N PRO A 56 -13.09 1.40 3.64
CA PRO A 56 -11.95 0.81 2.93
C PRO A 56 -11.44 1.67 1.76
N LYS A 57 -12.23 2.64 1.29
CA LYS A 57 -11.80 3.60 0.25
C LYS A 57 -10.96 4.76 0.79
N LYS A 58 -10.95 4.97 2.11
CA LYS A 58 -10.24 6.07 2.76
C LYS A 58 -8.89 5.68 3.35
N GLY A 59 -8.55 4.39 3.32
CA GLY A 59 -7.26 3.95 3.83
C GLY A 59 -6.11 4.53 3.01
N ILE A 60 -5.04 4.96 3.69
CA ILE A 60 -3.91 5.65 3.09
C ILE A 60 -2.61 4.88 3.31
N TRP A 61 -1.74 4.91 2.30
CA TRP A 61 -0.36 4.44 2.45
C TRP A 61 0.52 5.54 3.03
N LEU A 62 1.31 5.19 4.04
CA LEU A 62 2.24 6.11 4.66
C LEU A 62 3.52 6.20 3.82
N GLU A 63 3.99 7.42 3.61
CA GLU A 63 5.20 7.71 2.85
C GLU A 63 6.44 7.51 3.72
N ALA A 64 7.43 6.77 3.22
CA ALA A 64 8.65 6.41 3.97
C ALA A 64 9.43 7.64 4.49
N GLY A 65 9.36 8.77 3.78
CA GLY A 65 10.03 10.03 4.14
C GLY A 65 9.25 10.96 5.07
N LYS A 66 8.05 10.54 5.54
CA LYS A 66 7.24 11.30 6.50
C LYS A 66 7.39 10.72 7.90
N ALA A 67 7.21 11.55 8.91
CA ALA A 67 7.10 11.11 10.30
C ALA A 67 5.67 10.62 10.61
N LEU A 68 5.53 9.83 11.67
CA LEU A 68 4.24 9.28 12.09
C LEU A 68 3.25 10.38 12.53
N ASP A 69 3.74 11.46 13.14
CA ASP A 69 2.94 12.60 13.59
C ASP A 69 2.26 13.38 12.46
N TYR A 70 2.84 13.36 11.25
CA TYR A 70 2.26 13.96 10.04
C TYR A 70 0.85 13.43 9.76
N TYR A 71 0.60 12.16 10.11
CA TYR A 71 -0.67 11.48 9.90
C TYR A 71 -1.65 11.62 11.07
N MET A 72 -1.31 12.46 12.07
CA MET A 72 -2.14 12.73 13.26
C MET A 72 -2.58 11.46 14.03
N LEU A 73 -1.72 10.44 14.02
CA LEU A 73 -1.97 9.17 14.69
C LEU A 73 -2.12 9.35 16.20
N ARG A 74 -3.02 8.55 16.80
CA ARG A 74 -3.33 8.54 18.22
C ARG A 74 -3.04 7.19 18.85
N ASN A 75 -2.97 7.18 20.17
CA ASN A 75 -2.81 5.95 20.93
C ASN A 75 -4.01 5.03 20.71
N GLY A 76 -3.73 3.80 20.28
CA GLY A 76 -4.74 2.79 19.95
C GLY A 76 -5.05 2.66 18.46
N ASP A 77 -4.57 3.58 17.62
CA ASP A 77 -4.74 3.53 16.17
C ASP A 77 -4.09 2.28 15.59
N THR A 78 -4.68 1.77 14.51
CA THR A 78 -4.24 0.53 13.86
C THR A 78 -3.60 0.84 12.51
N LEU A 79 -2.36 0.39 12.35
CA LEU A 79 -1.63 0.42 11.08
C LEU A 79 -1.41 -1.01 10.60
N GLU A 80 -1.58 -1.24 9.31
CA GLU A 80 -1.29 -2.51 8.67
C GLU A 80 0.08 -2.46 8.00
N TYR A 81 0.98 -3.37 8.39
CA TYR A 81 2.18 -3.68 7.65
C TYR A 81 1.84 -4.73 6.59
N LYS A 82 1.65 -4.28 5.35
CA LYS A 82 1.24 -5.18 4.25
C LYS A 82 2.01 -4.93 2.97
N LYS A 83 1.95 -5.91 2.07
CA LYS A 83 2.59 -5.83 0.77
C LYS A 83 1.88 -4.76 -0.08
N LYS A 84 2.66 -3.82 -0.61
CA LYS A 84 2.20 -2.75 -1.49
C LYS A 84 1.74 -3.27 -2.85
N GLN A 85 2.39 -4.35 -3.30
CA GLN A 85 2.04 -5.00 -4.55
C GLN A 85 0.84 -5.93 -4.36
N ARG A 86 -0.22 -5.70 -5.14
CA ARG A 86 -1.34 -6.62 -5.29
C ARG A 86 -1.49 -7.10 -6.74
N PRO A 87 -2.04 -8.31 -6.95
CA PRO A 87 -2.45 -8.73 -8.28
C PRO A 87 -3.68 -7.93 -8.72
N LEU A 88 -3.57 -7.18 -9.81
CA LEU A 88 -4.70 -6.56 -10.52
C LEU A 88 -5.04 -7.41 -11.75
N LYS A 89 -6.31 -7.81 -11.85
CA LYS A 89 -6.84 -8.45 -13.05
C LYS A 89 -7.24 -7.39 -14.07
N ILE A 90 -6.68 -7.49 -15.27
CA ILE A 90 -6.95 -6.57 -16.38
C ILE A 90 -7.54 -7.39 -17.52
N ARG A 91 -8.74 -7.02 -17.96
CA ARG A 91 -9.36 -7.59 -19.15
C ARG A 91 -8.83 -6.86 -20.38
N MET A 92 -8.26 -7.61 -21.31
CA MET A 92 -7.75 -7.14 -22.58
C MET A 92 -8.90 -6.97 -23.59
N LEU A 93 -8.62 -6.27 -24.69
CA LEU A 93 -9.55 -6.10 -25.81
C LEU A 93 -9.91 -7.42 -26.50
N ASP A 94 -8.99 -8.41 -26.47
CA ASP A 94 -9.23 -9.75 -26.99
C ASP A 94 -10.08 -10.64 -26.05
N GLY A 95 -10.57 -10.08 -24.93
CA GLY A 95 -11.35 -10.79 -23.92
C GLY A 95 -10.52 -11.57 -22.90
N THR A 96 -9.20 -11.68 -23.09
CA THR A 96 -8.31 -12.39 -22.16
C THR A 96 -8.13 -11.58 -20.87
N VAL A 97 -8.15 -12.26 -19.71
CA VAL A 97 -7.84 -11.64 -18.42
C VAL A 97 -6.39 -11.93 -18.06
N LYS A 98 -5.55 -10.89 -17.97
CA LYS A 98 -4.18 -11.00 -17.46
C LYS A 98 -4.09 -10.44 -16.04
N THR A 99 -3.32 -11.11 -15.19
CA THR A 99 -3.05 -10.64 -13.82
C THR A 99 -1.69 -9.96 -13.81
N VAL A 100 -1.64 -8.69 -13.41
CA VAL A 100 -0.42 -7.87 -13.31
C VAL A 100 -0.21 -7.47 -11.86
N MET A 101 1.03 -7.54 -11.38
CA MET A 101 1.37 -7.05 -10.04
C MET A 101 1.51 -5.53 -10.08
N ILE A 102 0.71 -4.82 -9.27
CA ILE A 102 0.68 -3.36 -9.22
C ILE A 102 0.91 -2.88 -7.80
N ASP A 103 1.68 -1.81 -7.67
CA ASP A 103 1.93 -1.12 -6.41
C ASP A 103 0.83 -0.07 -6.16
N ASP A 104 -0.06 -0.34 -5.19
CA ASP A 104 -1.16 0.56 -4.80
C ASP A 104 -0.68 1.82 -4.07
N SER A 105 0.58 1.88 -3.64
CA SER A 105 1.11 3.07 -2.98
C SER A 105 1.44 4.19 -3.97
N LYS A 106 1.42 3.90 -5.29
CA LYS A 106 1.73 4.86 -6.35
C LYS A 106 0.47 5.49 -6.94
N ILE A 107 0.64 6.60 -7.64
CA ILE A 107 -0.45 7.22 -8.42
C ILE A 107 -0.82 6.35 -9.61
N VAL A 108 -2.07 6.50 -10.09
CA VAL A 108 -2.60 5.75 -11.25
C VAL A 108 -1.67 5.87 -12.46
N SER A 109 -1.06 7.03 -12.71
CA SER A 109 -0.11 7.22 -13.81
C SER A 109 1.09 6.26 -13.76
N ASP A 110 1.68 6.04 -12.58
CA ASP A 110 2.82 5.14 -12.41
C ASP A 110 2.39 3.67 -12.51
N MET A 111 1.18 3.35 -12.03
CA MET A 111 0.59 2.02 -12.21
C MET A 111 0.40 1.72 -13.70
N LEU A 112 -0.11 2.68 -14.46
CA LEU A 112 -0.32 2.58 -15.90
C LEU A 112 0.99 2.36 -16.65
N MET A 113 2.06 3.07 -16.28
CA MET A 113 3.39 2.83 -16.86
C MET A 113 3.88 1.40 -16.61
N THR A 114 3.64 0.88 -15.41
CA THR A 114 4.01 -0.51 -15.05
C THR A 114 3.19 -1.53 -15.86
N ILE A 115 1.89 -1.28 -16.03
CA ILE A 115 0.98 -2.08 -16.86
C ILE A 115 1.45 -2.05 -18.33
N CYS A 116 1.71 -0.86 -18.88
CA CYS A 116 2.17 -0.66 -20.27
C CYS A 116 3.47 -1.40 -20.56
N ALA A 117 4.44 -1.36 -19.64
CA ALA A 117 5.71 -2.05 -19.79
C ALA A 117 5.55 -3.59 -19.76
N ARG A 118 4.56 -4.10 -19.00
CA ARG A 118 4.32 -5.56 -18.86
C ARG A 118 3.44 -6.16 -19.95
N ILE A 119 2.50 -5.39 -20.47
CA ILE A 119 1.52 -5.85 -21.47
C ILE A 119 1.95 -5.46 -22.89
N GLY A 120 2.82 -4.45 -23.03
CA GLY A 120 3.22 -3.84 -24.29
C GLY A 120 2.16 -2.84 -24.76
N GLN A 121 2.59 -1.64 -25.16
CA GLN A 121 1.99 -0.52 -25.94
C GLN A 121 0.45 -0.25 -26.01
N PHE A 122 -0.43 -1.21 -25.74
CA PHE A 122 -1.87 -1.17 -25.98
C PHE A 122 -2.70 -0.38 -24.95
N PHE A 123 -2.17 -0.08 -23.75
CA PHE A 123 -2.98 0.58 -22.71
C PHE A 123 -3.11 2.10 -22.91
N TYR A 124 -2.16 2.77 -23.57
CA TYR A 124 -2.28 4.20 -23.88
C TYR A 124 -3.57 4.54 -24.66
N ASN A 125 -4.05 3.60 -25.49
CA ASN A 125 -5.30 3.74 -26.24
C ASN A 125 -6.55 3.57 -25.36
N PHE A 126 -6.45 2.79 -24.27
CA PHE A 126 -7.58 2.46 -23.41
C PHE A 126 -8.04 3.64 -22.54
N MET A 127 -7.11 4.50 -22.07
CA MET A 127 -7.46 5.69 -21.30
C MET A 127 -8.06 6.82 -22.16
N PHE A 128 -7.85 6.80 -23.48
CA PHE A 128 -8.44 7.78 -24.41
C PHE A 128 -9.82 7.35 -24.94
N LEU A 129 -10.13 6.05 -24.94
CA LEU A 129 -11.41 5.53 -25.44
C LEU A 129 -12.48 5.41 -24.36
N SER A 130 -12.12 5.40 -23.07
CA SER A 130 -13.09 5.39 -21.97
C SER A 130 -13.13 6.77 -21.31
N GLU A 131 -13.99 7.65 -21.83
CA GLU A 131 -14.46 8.86 -21.14
C GLU A 131 -15.42 8.48 -19.98
N GLU A 132 -15.13 7.37 -19.29
CA GLU A 132 -15.92 6.80 -18.21
C GLU A 132 -14.98 6.26 -17.13
N PRO A 133 -15.02 6.80 -15.90
CA PRO A 133 -14.15 6.38 -14.82
C PRO A 133 -14.57 5.02 -14.26
N LEU A 134 -13.67 4.04 -14.31
CA LEU A 134 -13.51 2.99 -13.30
C LEU A 134 -14.68 2.03 -13.01
N SER A 135 -15.67 1.88 -13.88
CA SER A 135 -16.77 0.90 -13.66
C SER A 135 -16.42 -0.56 -13.99
N CYS A 136 -15.28 -0.84 -14.64
CA CYS A 136 -14.90 -2.20 -15.06
C CYS A 136 -13.96 -2.94 -14.09
N LEU A 137 -14.09 -2.69 -12.78
CA LEU A 137 -13.36 -3.39 -11.71
C LEU A 137 -14.28 -4.18 -10.76
N GLN A 138 -15.39 -4.71 -11.29
CA GLN A 138 -16.23 -5.70 -10.60
C GLN A 138 -15.73 -7.13 -10.81
#